data_AF-A0A6A6M466-F1
#
_entry.id   AF-A0A6A6M466-F1
#
_cell.length_a   1.000
_cell.length_b   1.000
_cell.length_c   1.000
_cell.angle_alpha   90.00
_cell.angle_beta   90.00
_cell.angle_gamma   90.00
#
_symmetry.space_group_name_H-M   'P 1'
#
loop_
_entity.id
_entity.type
_entity.pdbx_description
1 polymer ?
#
loop_
_entity_poly.entity_id
_entity_poly.type
_entity_poly.pdbx_seq_one_letter_code
_entity_poly.pdbx_strand_id
1 'polypeptide(L)'
;MDPGGYLRAYDEKDIQLICCQADGSTLWLVPPVVQAGYMNSLRWSMDIIFSWQLTRDRPKGKEVVRYELIVRDEDLPTYSEIMAVLNGSANSFRIHNVFPRYFRVTGSGEVRFLEDLVDLVSGDLFSIVEIWSGGLFMLMAICEDIYAARAEGELEVEEVLYWTLVKIYRSPHMLLEYTKPD
;
A
#
# COMPACT_ATOMS: atom_id res chain seq x y z
N MET A 1 25.43 18.56 -2.44
CA MET A 1 25.47 18.28 -3.89
C MET A 1 26.58 17.27 -4.11
N ASP A 2 26.24 16.12 -4.69
CA ASP A 2 27.08 14.96 -5.05
C ASP A 2 28.58 15.00 -4.64
N PRO A 3 28.91 14.66 -3.38
CA PRO A 3 30.29 14.72 -2.89
C PRO A 3 31.24 13.72 -3.57
N GLY A 4 30.72 12.64 -4.18
CA GLY A 4 31.52 11.62 -4.86
C GLY A 4 31.60 11.78 -6.38
N GLY A 5 30.87 12.72 -6.97
CA GLY A 5 30.87 12.92 -8.43
C GLY A 5 30.21 11.79 -9.21
N TYR A 6 29.38 10.96 -8.57
CA TYR A 6 28.70 9.81 -9.17
C TYR A 6 27.71 10.21 -10.27
N LEU A 7 27.17 11.44 -10.21
CA LEU A 7 26.21 11.97 -11.16
C LEU A 7 26.86 12.57 -12.41
N ARG A 8 28.20 12.71 -12.45
CA ARG A 8 28.93 13.30 -13.60
C ARG A 8 28.79 12.48 -14.89
N ALA A 9 28.46 11.20 -14.77
CA ALA A 9 28.25 10.31 -15.90
C ALA A 9 26.84 10.40 -16.50
N TYR A 10 25.97 11.25 -15.96
CA TYR A 10 24.57 11.36 -16.31
C TYR A 10 24.22 12.79 -16.72
N ASP A 11 23.41 12.92 -17.76
CA ASP A 11 22.80 14.20 -18.11
C ASP A 11 21.49 14.41 -17.34
N GLU A 12 21.00 15.65 -17.33
CA GLU A 12 19.71 16.01 -16.72
C GLU A 12 18.55 15.14 -17.23
N LYS A 13 18.62 14.69 -18.50
CA LYS A 13 17.59 13.84 -19.13
C LYS A 13 17.62 12.40 -18.65
N ASP A 14 18.74 11.94 -18.09
CA ASP A 14 18.90 10.57 -17.60
C ASP A 14 18.38 10.42 -16.16
N ILE A 15 18.15 11.54 -15.47
CA ILE A 15 17.73 11.58 -14.08
C ILE A 15 16.25 11.95 -14.01
N GLN A 16 15.47 11.14 -13.32
CA GLN A 16 14.04 11.38 -13.12
C GLN A 16 13.70 11.30 -11.63
N LEU A 17 12.80 12.17 -11.20
CA LEU A 17 12.24 12.14 -9.85
C LEU A 17 10.91 11.42 -9.87
N ILE A 18 10.78 10.40 -9.03
CA ILE A 18 9.52 9.68 -8.82
C ILE A 18 8.90 10.21 -7.52
N CYS A 19 7.73 10.83 -7.62
CA CYS A 19 6.96 11.30 -6.48
C CYS A 19 5.86 10.29 -6.15
N CYS A 20 6.01 9.56 -5.06
CA CYS A 20 4.96 8.67 -4.54
C CYS A 20 4.04 9.45 -3.59
N GLN A 21 2.74 9.13 -3.62
CA GLN A 21 1.84 9.55 -2.55
C GLN A 21 2.11 8.71 -1.30
N ALA A 22 1.81 9.27 -0.13
CA ALA A 22 1.96 8.56 1.14
C ALA A 22 0.92 7.44 1.29
N ASP A 23 -0.28 7.65 0.75
CA ASP A 23 -1.37 6.69 0.80
C ASP A 23 -1.29 5.66 -0.32
N GLY A 24 -1.60 4.40 0.01
CA GLY A 24 -1.69 3.33 -0.97
C GLY A 24 -2.83 3.56 -1.97
N SER A 25 -2.58 3.28 -3.24
CA SER A 25 -3.61 3.40 -4.29
C SER A 25 -4.67 2.29 -4.27
N THR A 26 -4.55 1.31 -3.37
CA THR A 26 -5.42 0.14 -3.26
C THR A 26 -5.84 -0.10 -1.83
N LEU A 27 -7.10 -0.46 -1.62
CA LEU A 27 -7.63 -0.83 -0.31
C LEU A 27 -7.14 -2.22 0.11
N TRP A 28 -6.79 -2.37 1.39
CA TRP A 28 -6.41 -3.64 1.99
C TRP A 28 -7.65 -4.37 2.51
N LEU A 29 -8.35 -5.08 1.61
CA LEU A 29 -9.61 -5.77 1.91
C LEU A 29 -9.37 -7.23 2.34
N VAL A 30 -8.65 -7.44 3.46
CA VAL A 30 -8.41 -8.79 4.00
C VAL A 30 -9.54 -9.19 4.94
N PRO A 31 -10.24 -10.32 4.71
CA PRO A 31 -11.32 -10.76 5.59
C PRO A 31 -10.86 -10.97 7.04
N PRO A 32 -11.69 -10.67 8.06
CA PRO A 32 -11.29 -10.74 9.47
C PRO A 32 -10.72 -12.09 9.90
N VAL A 33 -11.27 -13.19 9.38
CA VAL A 33 -10.79 -14.55 9.68
C VAL A 33 -9.38 -14.79 9.14
N VAL A 34 -9.09 -14.27 7.95
CA VAL A 34 -7.75 -14.37 7.32
C VAL A 34 -6.76 -13.47 8.07
N GLN A 35 -7.17 -12.26 8.43
CA GLN A 35 -6.35 -11.33 9.21
C GLN A 35 -6.01 -11.94 10.58
N ALA A 36 -6.97 -12.53 11.29
CA ALA A 36 -6.73 -13.21 12.57
C ALA A 36 -5.79 -14.41 12.43
N GLY A 37 -5.95 -15.21 11.38
CA GLY A 37 -5.04 -16.31 11.06
C GLY A 37 -3.61 -15.81 10.81
N TYR A 38 -3.46 -14.75 10.02
CA TYR A 38 -2.18 -14.12 9.71
C TYR A 38 -1.50 -13.53 10.96
N MET A 39 -2.25 -12.82 11.81
CA MET A 39 -1.73 -12.29 13.08
C MET A 39 -1.21 -13.39 14.02
N ASN A 40 -1.80 -14.59 13.97
CA ASN A 40 -1.30 -15.73 14.73
C ASN A 40 -0.01 -16.31 14.12
N SER A 41 0.14 -16.33 12.79
CA SER A 41 1.36 -16.82 12.15
C SER A 41 2.57 -15.90 12.39
N LEU A 42 2.35 -14.59 12.48
CA LEU A 42 3.41 -13.60 12.73
C LEU A 42 4.15 -13.79 14.07
N ARG A 43 3.59 -14.57 15.00
CA ARG A 43 4.25 -14.90 16.28
C ARG A 43 5.51 -15.75 16.11
N TRP A 44 5.56 -16.55 15.04
CA TRP A 44 6.60 -17.55 14.84
C TRP A 44 7.72 -17.05 13.94
N SER A 45 7.36 -16.45 12.82
CA SER A 45 8.29 -15.93 11.82
C SER A 45 7.62 -14.79 11.08
N MET A 46 8.40 -13.78 10.75
CA MET A 46 7.92 -12.65 9.97
C MET A 46 9.03 -12.18 9.04
N ASP A 47 8.69 -12.12 7.76
CA ASP A 47 9.54 -11.52 6.74
C ASP A 47 8.76 -10.37 6.11
N ILE A 48 9.41 -9.22 5.97
CA ILE A 48 8.87 -8.07 5.23
C ILE A 48 9.67 -7.93 3.95
N ILE A 49 8.96 -7.82 2.83
CA ILE A 49 9.55 -7.68 1.49
C ILE A 49 8.99 -6.41 0.87
N PHE A 50 9.88 -5.49 0.50
CA PHE A 50 9.54 -4.34 -0.32
C PHE A 50 9.86 -4.64 -1.78
N SER A 51 8.93 -4.33 -2.68
CA SER A 51 9.09 -4.58 -4.12
C SER A 51 8.90 -3.28 -4.90
N TRP A 52 9.80 -3.04 -5.83
CA TRP A 52 9.74 -1.92 -6.77
C TRP A 52 9.67 -2.48 -8.18
N GLN A 53 8.69 -1.99 -8.93
CA GLN A 53 8.54 -2.26 -10.35
C GLN A 53 8.62 -0.95 -11.14
N LEU A 54 9.68 -0.81 -11.93
CA LEU A 54 9.94 0.35 -12.76
C LEU A 54 9.71 -0.04 -14.22
N THR A 55 8.79 0.67 -14.88
CA THR A 55 8.47 0.42 -16.30
C THR A 55 8.95 1.60 -17.14
N ARG A 56 9.63 1.30 -18.25
CA ARG A 56 10.19 2.28 -19.19
C ARG A 56 9.92 1.86 -20.63
N ASP A 57 9.84 2.83 -21.54
CA ASP A 57 9.51 2.55 -22.95
C ASP A 57 10.62 1.88 -23.76
N ARG A 58 11.87 1.99 -23.31
CA ARG A 58 13.08 1.45 -23.95
C ARG A 58 14.07 0.95 -22.89
N PRO A 59 14.91 -0.06 -23.22
CA PRO A 59 15.01 -0.79 -24.47
C PRO A 59 13.93 -1.88 -24.62
N LYS A 60 13.58 -2.22 -25.87
CA LYS A 60 12.52 -3.18 -26.17
C LYS A 60 12.88 -4.59 -25.70
N GLY A 61 11.95 -5.28 -25.06
CA GLY A 61 12.15 -6.59 -24.41
C GLY A 61 12.79 -6.51 -23.01
N LYS A 62 13.06 -5.30 -22.50
CA LYS A 62 13.63 -5.01 -21.17
C LYS A 62 12.99 -3.76 -20.54
N GLU A 63 11.71 -3.59 -20.81
CA GLU A 63 10.89 -2.45 -20.38
C GLU A 63 10.62 -2.46 -18.88
N VAL A 64 10.47 -3.64 -18.29
CA VAL A 64 10.14 -3.79 -16.87
C VAL A 64 11.38 -4.20 -16.10
N VAL A 65 11.68 -3.45 -15.05
CA VAL A 65 12.75 -3.71 -14.11
C VAL A 65 12.15 -3.90 -12.73
N ARG A 66 12.51 -5.00 -12.08
CA ARG A 66 12.02 -5.36 -10.74
C ARG A 66 13.17 -5.41 -9.77
N TYR A 67 12.91 -4.97 -8.55
CA TYR A 67 13.82 -5.08 -7.43
C TYR A 67 13.03 -5.42 -6.17
N GLU A 68 13.55 -6.35 -5.38
CA GLU A 68 12.97 -6.76 -4.11
C GLU A 68 14.02 -6.60 -3.01
N LEU A 69 13.61 -5.99 -1.91
CA LEU A 69 14.38 -5.87 -0.68
C LEU A 69 13.71 -6.70 0.39
N ILE A 70 14.40 -7.74 0.83
CA ILE A 70 14.02 -8.49 2.03
C ILE A 70 14.62 -7.73 3.21
N VAL A 71 13.77 -7.31 4.15
CA VAL A 71 14.20 -6.60 5.34
C VAL A 71 15.02 -7.54 6.23
N ARG A 72 16.15 -7.07 6.72
CA ARG A 72 17.02 -7.85 7.62
C ARG A 72 16.37 -7.96 8.99
N ASP A 73 16.62 -9.07 9.69
CA ASP A 73 16.07 -9.32 11.02
C ASP A 73 16.32 -8.19 12.03
N GLU A 74 17.47 -7.50 11.92
CA GLU A 74 17.85 -6.35 12.78
C GLU A 74 16.97 -5.10 12.53
N ASP A 75 16.46 -4.95 11.32
CA ASP A 75 15.65 -3.81 10.88
C ASP A 75 14.14 -4.14 10.92
N LEU A 76 13.77 -5.39 11.25
CA LEU A 76 12.38 -5.80 11.37
C LEU A 76 11.73 -5.17 12.61
N PRO A 77 10.48 -4.70 12.49
CA PRO A 77 9.72 -4.23 13.63
C PRO A 77 9.38 -5.38 14.59
N THR A 78 9.02 -5.04 15.82
CA THR A 78 8.59 -6.05 16.79
C THR A 78 7.18 -6.55 16.47
N TYR A 79 6.92 -7.82 16.80
CA TYR A 79 5.58 -8.41 16.70
C TYR A 79 4.50 -7.56 17.40
N SER A 80 4.82 -7.00 18.56
CA SER A 80 3.92 -6.14 19.33
C SER A 80 3.52 -4.87 18.59
N GLU A 81 4.44 -4.23 17.87
CA GLU A 81 4.15 -3.01 17.12
C GLU A 81 3.21 -3.30 15.95
N ILE A 82 3.47 -4.37 15.20
CA ILE A 82 2.59 -4.79 14.10
C ILE A 82 1.23 -5.23 14.63
N MET A 83 1.19 -5.97 15.73
CA MET A 83 -0.08 -6.42 16.31
C MET A 83 -0.90 -5.24 16.82
N ALA A 84 -0.28 -4.24 17.46
CA ALA A 84 -0.97 -3.02 17.89
C ALA A 84 -1.60 -2.30 16.70
N VAL A 85 -0.89 -2.24 15.57
CA VAL A 85 -1.35 -1.59 14.36
C VAL A 85 -2.45 -2.36 13.63
N LEU A 86 -2.34 -3.69 13.54
CA LEU A 86 -3.37 -4.55 12.94
C LEU A 86 -4.65 -4.64 13.78
N ASN A 87 -4.54 -4.52 15.11
CA ASN A 87 -5.68 -4.45 16.02
C ASN A 87 -6.32 -3.04 16.06
N GLY A 88 -5.74 -2.05 15.37
CA GLY A 88 -6.20 -0.65 15.42
C GLY A 88 -5.93 0.06 16.76
N SER A 89 -5.04 -0.49 17.60
CA SER A 89 -4.61 0.16 18.86
C SER A 89 -3.49 1.18 18.66
N ALA A 90 -2.81 1.14 17.52
CA ALA A 90 -1.79 2.09 17.09
C ALA A 90 -1.94 2.38 15.60
N ASN A 91 -1.48 3.56 15.17
CA ASN A 91 -1.73 4.03 13.80
C ASN A 91 -0.53 3.74 12.88
N SER A 92 0.66 3.59 13.44
CA SER A 92 1.88 3.34 12.69
C SER A 92 2.95 2.61 13.50
N PHE A 93 3.90 2.03 12.77
CA PHE A 93 5.14 1.49 13.32
C PHE A 93 6.32 1.92 12.45
N ARG A 94 7.50 2.04 13.04
CA ARG A 94 8.69 2.51 12.33
C ARG A 94 9.48 1.33 11.78
N ILE A 95 9.88 1.44 10.52
CA ILE A 95 10.76 0.47 9.87
C ILE A 95 12.05 1.17 9.46
N HIS A 96 13.17 0.50 9.71
CA HIS A 96 14.49 1.05 9.45
C HIS A 96 15.07 0.54 8.14
N ASN A 97 15.79 1.41 7.45
CA ASN A 97 16.62 1.04 6.29
C ASN A 97 15.86 0.30 5.16
N VAL A 98 14.65 0.76 4.80
CA VAL A 98 13.82 0.07 3.79
C VAL A 98 13.61 0.80 2.49
N PHE A 99 13.81 2.13 2.45
CA PHE A 99 13.54 2.91 1.25
C PHE A 99 14.83 3.37 0.57
N PRO A 100 15.22 2.79 -0.59
CA PRO A 100 16.40 3.25 -1.31
C PRO A 100 16.15 4.63 -1.92
N ARG A 101 17.03 5.58 -1.61
CA ARG A 101 16.89 6.96 -2.11
C ARG A 101 17.23 7.11 -3.60
N TYR A 102 18.10 6.25 -4.13
CA TYR A 102 18.58 6.34 -5.51
C TYR A 102 18.55 4.97 -6.18
N PHE A 103 17.84 4.89 -7.30
CA PHE A 103 17.81 3.70 -8.15
C PHE A 103 18.58 3.97 -9.43
N ARG A 104 19.61 3.17 -9.73
CA ARG A 104 20.26 3.16 -11.05
C ARG A 104 19.66 2.03 -11.88
N VAL A 105 18.82 2.39 -12.84
CA VAL A 105 18.21 1.42 -13.77
C VAL A 105 19.09 1.26 -15.00
N THR A 106 19.68 0.08 -15.21
CA THR A 106 20.60 -0.15 -16.34
C THR A 106 19.85 -0.50 -17.63
N GLY A 107 20.50 -0.32 -18.79
CA GLY A 107 19.97 -0.80 -20.08
C GLY A 107 19.80 -2.32 -20.14
N SER A 108 20.46 -3.09 -19.26
CA SER A 108 20.32 -4.54 -19.18
C SER A 108 19.04 -5.01 -18.49
N GLY A 109 18.29 -4.10 -17.85
CA GLY A 109 17.05 -4.43 -17.13
C GLY A 109 17.28 -4.76 -15.65
N GLU A 110 18.43 -4.36 -15.11
CA GLU A 110 18.80 -4.59 -13.71
C GLU A 110 18.76 -3.27 -12.93
N VAL A 111 18.38 -3.36 -11.66
CA VAL A 111 18.61 -2.28 -10.70
C VAL A 111 20.02 -2.44 -10.13
N ARG A 112 20.76 -1.35 -10.13
CA ARG A 112 21.99 -1.20 -9.35
C ARG A 112 21.80 -0.04 -8.39
N PHE A 113 22.50 -0.09 -7.27
CA PHE A 113 22.64 1.05 -6.38
C PHE A 113 23.91 1.80 -6.74
N LEU A 114 23.93 3.11 -6.50
CA LEU A 114 25.16 3.88 -6.56
C LEU A 114 26.00 3.44 -5.34
N GLU A 115 27.17 2.87 -5.58
CA GLU A 115 28.06 2.32 -4.53
C GLU A 115 28.38 3.38 -3.47
N ASP A 116 28.57 2.92 -2.23
CA ASP A 116 28.78 3.66 -0.97
C ASP A 116 27.68 4.65 -0.54
N LEU A 117 26.60 4.78 -1.31
CA LEU A 117 25.44 5.62 -0.98
C LEU A 117 24.17 4.77 -0.82
N VAL A 118 24.25 3.69 -0.03
CA VAL A 118 23.06 2.98 0.46
C VAL A 118 22.43 3.82 1.57
N ASP A 119 21.96 5.02 1.19
CA ASP A 119 21.08 5.86 2.00
C ASP A 119 19.69 5.22 1.99
N LEU A 120 19.60 4.06 2.63
CA LEU A 120 18.30 3.47 2.95
C LEU A 120 17.66 4.34 4.00
N VAL A 121 16.49 4.86 3.68
CA VAL A 121 15.76 5.76 4.56
C VAL A 121 14.85 4.93 5.45
N SER A 122 14.84 5.27 6.74
CA SER A 122 13.87 4.76 7.71
C SER A 122 12.58 5.58 7.62
N GLY A 123 11.44 4.93 7.75
CA GLY A 123 10.14 5.59 7.66
C GLY A 123 9.11 4.95 8.57
N ASP A 124 8.04 5.69 8.84
CA ASP A 124 6.89 5.18 9.58
C ASP A 124 5.89 4.61 8.57
N LEU A 125 5.51 3.34 8.76
CA LEU A 125 4.47 2.70 7.98
C LEU A 125 3.13 2.94 8.68
N PHE A 126 2.26 3.69 8.04
CA PHE A 126 0.91 3.94 8.53
C PHE A 126 -0.01 2.84 8.05
N SER A 127 -0.78 2.30 8.98
CA SER A 127 -1.90 1.45 8.59
C SER A 127 -3.07 2.36 8.30
N ILE A 128 -3.57 2.32 7.06
CA ILE A 128 -4.80 3.02 6.65
C ILE A 128 -6.02 2.24 7.19
N VAL A 129 -5.95 1.82 8.46
CA VAL A 129 -7.07 1.26 9.21
C VAL A 129 -7.91 2.40 9.80
N GLU A 130 -7.43 3.65 9.79
CA GLU A 130 -8.15 4.82 10.30
C GLU A 130 -8.34 5.96 9.26
N ILE A 131 -8.48 5.62 7.97
CA ILE A 131 -9.26 6.46 7.05
C ILE A 131 -10.50 5.68 6.61
N TRP A 132 -11.19 5.06 7.59
CA TRP A 132 -12.63 4.89 7.48
C TRP A 132 -13.27 6.15 8.03
N SER A 133 -13.05 7.26 7.33
CA SER A 133 -14.01 8.36 7.38
C SER A 133 -15.39 7.75 7.08
N GLY A 134 -16.37 7.99 7.96
CA GLY A 134 -17.59 7.20 8.18
C GLY A 134 -18.39 6.78 6.93
N GLY A 135 -18.18 7.43 5.78
CA GLY A 135 -18.76 7.04 4.50
C GLY A 135 -18.37 5.71 3.91
N LEU A 136 -17.08 5.35 3.98
CA LEU A 136 -16.64 4.11 3.34
C LEU A 136 -17.15 2.88 4.13
N PHE A 137 -17.30 3.02 5.45
CA PHE A 137 -17.93 2.02 6.30
C PHE A 137 -19.41 1.82 5.93
N MET A 138 -20.14 2.90 5.68
CA MET A 138 -21.56 2.81 5.29
C MET A 138 -21.76 2.14 3.93
N LEU A 139 -20.90 2.42 2.95
CA LEU A 139 -20.95 1.75 1.64
C LEU A 139 -20.63 0.25 1.74
N MET A 140 -19.65 -0.12 2.56
CA MET A 140 -19.35 -1.53 2.81
C MET A 140 -20.51 -2.24 3.54
N ALA A 141 -21.10 -1.60 4.55
CA ALA A 141 -22.25 -2.15 5.28
C ALA A 141 -23.44 -2.42 4.34
N ILE A 142 -23.76 -1.49 3.43
CA ILE A 142 -24.83 -1.69 2.43
C ILE A 142 -24.51 -2.91 1.55
N CYS A 143 -23.25 -3.09 1.14
CA CYS A 143 -22.85 -4.26 0.36
C CYS A 143 -22.97 -5.57 1.15
N GLU A 144 -22.56 -5.59 2.41
CA GLU A 144 -22.70 -6.77 3.29
C GLU A 144 -24.17 -7.12 3.54
N ASP A 145 -25.03 -6.14 3.79
CA ASP A 145 -26.47 -6.33 3.96
C ASP A 145 -27.14 -6.87 2.68
N ILE A 146 -26.68 -6.45 1.49
CA ILE A 146 -27.13 -7.02 0.21
C ILE A 146 -26.75 -8.50 0.12
N TYR A 147 -25.52 -8.85 0.50
CA TYR A 147 -25.07 -10.25 0.50
C TYR A 147 -25.83 -11.11 1.52
N ALA A 148 -26.14 -10.56 2.70
CA ALA A 148 -26.93 -11.23 3.73
C ALA A 148 -28.38 -11.46 3.28
N ALA A 149 -29.06 -10.42 2.77
CA ALA A 149 -30.42 -10.53 2.24
C ALA A 149 -30.52 -11.56 1.10
N ARG A 150 -29.51 -11.60 0.22
CA ARG A 150 -29.43 -12.61 -0.84
C ARG A 150 -29.25 -14.03 -0.29
N ALA A 151 -28.47 -14.21 0.77
CA ALA A 151 -28.24 -15.51 1.40
C ALA A 151 -29.51 -16.03 2.12
N GLU A 152 -30.32 -15.12 2.65
CA GLU A 152 -31.58 -15.42 3.35
C GLU A 152 -32.78 -15.52 2.39
N GLY A 153 -32.61 -15.10 1.13
CA GLY A 153 -33.67 -15.12 0.11
C GLY A 153 -34.66 -13.96 0.22
N GLU A 154 -34.31 -12.90 0.95
CA GLU A 154 -35.13 -11.70 1.15
C GLU A 154 -34.96 -10.72 -0.03
N LEU A 155 -35.55 -11.09 -1.17
CA LEU A 155 -35.39 -10.37 -2.44
C LEU A 155 -35.89 -8.92 -2.40
N GLU A 156 -36.92 -8.63 -1.59
CA GLU A 156 -37.44 -7.25 -1.44
C GLU A 156 -36.42 -6.34 -0.72
N VAL A 157 -35.74 -6.87 0.30
CA VAL A 157 -34.71 -6.13 1.05
C VAL A 157 -33.46 -5.93 0.19
N GLU A 158 -33.06 -6.97 -0.54
CA GLU A 158 -31.96 -6.91 -1.50
C GLU A 158 -32.20 -5.80 -2.55
N GLU A 159 -33.40 -5.73 -3.13
CA GLU A 159 -33.74 -4.73 -4.14
C GLU A 159 -33.68 -3.30 -3.58
N VAL A 160 -34.20 -3.08 -2.36
CA VAL A 160 -34.17 -1.77 -1.70
C VAL A 160 -32.73 -1.32 -1.43
N LEU A 161 -31.89 -2.21 -0.92
CA LEU A 161 -30.49 -1.91 -0.63
C LEU A 161 -29.70 -1.66 -1.93
N TYR A 162 -29.93 -2.47 -2.97
CA TYR A 162 -29.31 -2.28 -4.28
C TYR A 162 -29.65 -0.92 -4.90
N TRP A 163 -30.93 -0.52 -4.89
CA TRP A 163 -31.33 0.80 -5.38
C TRP A 163 -30.77 1.95 -4.54
N THR A 164 -30.58 1.73 -3.24
CA THR A 164 -29.92 2.70 -2.35
C THR A 164 -28.46 2.88 -2.73
N LEU A 165 -27.72 1.79 -2.97
CA LEU A 165 -26.36 1.83 -3.47
C LEU A 165 -26.27 2.57 -4.82
N VAL A 166 -27.14 2.24 -5.76
CA VAL A 166 -27.20 2.91 -7.08
C VAL A 166 -27.46 4.41 -6.93
N LYS A 167 -28.36 4.83 -6.03
CA LYS A 167 -28.64 6.26 -5.80
C LYS A 167 -27.43 7.02 -5.25
N ILE A 168 -26.65 6.39 -4.37
CA ILE A 168 -25.43 6.97 -3.81
C ILE A 168 -24.38 7.14 -4.92
N TYR A 169 -24.11 6.09 -5.71
CA TYR A 169 -23.13 6.15 -6.81
C TYR A 169 -23.55 7.05 -7.98
N ARG A 170 -24.86 7.26 -8.18
CA ARG A 170 -25.40 8.09 -9.28
C ARG A 170 -25.40 9.60 -8.94
N SER A 171 -25.17 9.98 -7.69
CA SER A 171 -25.12 11.38 -7.25
C SER A 171 -23.73 11.71 -6.67
N PRO A 172 -22.89 12.46 -7.41
CA PRO A 172 -21.54 12.84 -6.96
C PRO A 172 -21.55 13.58 -5.63
N HIS A 173 -22.58 14.39 -5.37
CA HIS A 173 -22.75 15.10 -4.10
C HIS A 173 -23.04 14.13 -2.94
N MET A 174 -23.90 13.14 -3.14
CA MET A 174 -24.19 12.13 -2.11
C MET A 174 -22.92 11.33 -1.82
N LEU A 175 -22.23 10.84 -2.84
CA LEU A 175 -20.99 10.08 -2.67
C LEU A 175 -19.96 10.86 -1.85
N LEU A 176 -19.76 12.15 -2.15
CA LEU A 176 -18.84 13.01 -1.43
C LEU A 176 -19.27 13.25 0.03
N GLU A 177 -20.56 13.54 0.27
CA GLU A 177 -21.08 13.71 1.63
C GLU A 177 -20.89 12.45 2.47
N TYR A 178 -21.14 11.27 1.90
CA TYR A 178 -20.88 10.02 2.61
C TYR A 178 -19.39 9.88 2.88
N THR A 179 -18.50 9.99 1.89
CA THR A 179 -17.05 9.74 2.05
C THR A 179 -16.27 10.77 2.89
N LYS A 180 -16.91 11.82 3.42
CA LYS A 180 -16.22 12.83 4.25
C LYS A 180 -15.74 12.22 5.59
N PRO A 181 -14.52 12.54 6.03
CA PRO A 181 -14.12 12.37 7.43
C PRO A 181 -14.93 13.32 8.31
N ASP A 182 -15.47 12.80 9.41
CA ASP A 182 -15.95 13.63 10.53
C ASP A 182 -14.76 14.30 11.23
#